data_AF-A0A0E3LAT5-F1
#
_entry.id   AF-A0A0E3LAT5-F1
#
_cell.length_a   1.000
_cell.length_b   1.000
_cell.length_c   1.000
_cell.angle_alpha   90.00
_cell.angle_beta   90.00
_cell.angle_gamma   90.00
#
_symmetry.space_group_name_H-M   'P 1'
#
loop_
_entity.id
_entity.type
_entity.pdbx_description
1 polymer ?
#
loop_
_entity_poly.entity_id
_entity_poly.type
_entity_poly.pdbx_seq_one_letter_code
_entity_poly.pdbx_strand_id
1 'polypeptide(L)'
;MLAGVAAAEYPDAGDTWDYAKSFDIDQGYNSVAGTLAPYQDPEDGVDCWVNGTATGSDLKLYLNSVGYNKCIKAEMFNDNGGLMQRVHKNPDGTPDNLFIASILNPSPVHVDISGTPGDGSYGFIVYKK
;
A
#
# COMPACT_ATOMS: atom_id res chain seq x y z
N MET A 1 19.89 -3.14 11.17
CA MET A 1 20.10 -2.81 9.75
C MET A 1 19.58 -3.98 8.93
N LEU A 2 18.40 -3.84 8.31
CA LEU A 2 18.02 -4.68 7.17
C LEU A 2 18.50 -3.95 5.92
N ALA A 3 19.57 -4.46 5.31
CA ALA A 3 20.02 -4.04 3.98
C ALA A 3 19.41 -4.98 2.94
N GLY A 4 18.95 -4.42 1.82
CA GLY A 4 18.25 -5.14 0.74
C GLY A 4 16.77 -5.25 1.06
N VAL A 5 15.84 -4.79 0.23
CA VAL A 5 15.71 -5.07 -1.20
C VAL A 5 14.99 -3.90 -1.88
N ALA A 6 15.70 -3.13 -2.70
CA ALA A 6 15.11 -2.12 -3.58
C ALA A 6 14.55 -2.79 -4.87
N ALA A 7 13.77 -3.86 -4.74
CA ALA A 7 13.33 -4.67 -5.89
C ALA A 7 11.89 -5.19 -5.81
N ALA A 8 11.05 -4.68 -4.90
CA ALA A 8 9.71 -5.23 -4.76
C ALA A 8 8.72 -4.74 -5.85
N GLU A 9 8.98 -3.59 -6.49
CA GLU A 9 8.13 -3.11 -7.59
C GLU A 9 8.62 -3.49 -8.98
N TYR A 10 9.61 -4.35 -9.24
CA TYR A 10 10.00 -4.64 -10.64
C TYR A 10 9.25 -5.85 -11.24
N PRO A 11 8.56 -5.75 -12.41
CA PRO A 11 8.11 -4.52 -13.06
C PRO A 11 7.03 -3.81 -12.22
N ASP A 12 6.84 -2.51 -12.50
CA ASP A 12 6.11 -1.49 -11.71
C ASP A 12 4.79 -2.00 -11.09
N ALA A 13 4.36 -1.42 -9.96
CA ALA A 13 3.13 -1.88 -9.31
C ALA A 13 1.86 -1.53 -10.12
N GLY A 14 1.97 -0.60 -11.07
CA GLY A 14 0.86 -0.08 -11.86
C GLY A 14 0.15 1.05 -11.13
N ASP A 15 -0.43 1.97 -11.89
CA ASP A 15 -1.10 3.19 -11.39
C ASP A 15 -2.61 3.04 -11.22
N THR A 16 -3.16 1.88 -11.60
CA THR A 16 -4.58 1.57 -11.56
C THR A 16 -4.81 0.11 -11.17
N TRP A 17 -6.03 -0.22 -10.74
CA TRP A 17 -6.38 -1.58 -10.31
C TRP A 17 -6.29 -2.62 -11.44
N ASP A 18 -6.48 -2.22 -12.70
CA ASP A 18 -6.34 -3.09 -13.87
C ASP A 18 -4.88 -3.52 -14.11
N TYR A 19 -3.93 -2.74 -13.62
CA TYR A 19 -2.49 -3.01 -13.72
C TYR A 19 -1.85 -3.34 -12.37
N ALA A 20 -2.65 -3.51 -11.32
CA ALA A 20 -2.17 -3.70 -9.97
C ALA A 20 -1.29 -4.94 -9.82
N LYS A 21 -0.17 -4.79 -9.12
CA LYS A 21 0.76 -5.88 -8.86
C LYS A 21 0.30 -6.75 -7.69
N SER A 22 0.40 -8.06 -7.87
CA SER A 22 0.05 -9.01 -6.83
C SER A 22 1.04 -8.95 -5.67
N PHE A 23 0.54 -9.04 -4.44
CA PHE A 23 1.36 -9.28 -3.25
C PHE A 23 0.77 -10.40 -2.41
N ASP A 24 1.61 -11.02 -1.56
CA ASP A 24 1.20 -12.12 -0.69
C ASP A 24 0.83 -11.63 0.71
N ILE A 25 -0.31 -12.15 1.20
CA ILE A 25 -0.76 -11.98 2.58
C ILE A 25 -0.71 -13.35 3.26
N ASP A 26 0.32 -13.59 4.08
CA ASP A 26 0.41 -14.77 4.93
C ASP A 26 0.12 -14.44 6.40
N GLN A 27 0.13 -15.47 7.25
CA GLN A 27 0.12 -15.30 8.70
C GLN A 27 1.42 -14.64 9.16
N GLY A 28 1.39 -13.32 9.41
CA GLY A 28 2.55 -12.58 9.90
C GLY A 28 2.65 -11.16 9.33
N TYR A 29 3.76 -10.50 9.66
CA TYR A 29 4.08 -9.15 9.16
C TYR A 29 4.89 -9.28 7.86
N ASN A 30 4.21 -9.60 6.76
CA ASN A 30 4.83 -9.56 5.44
C ASN A 30 4.89 -8.11 4.96
N SER A 31 6.10 -7.54 4.93
CA SER A 31 6.32 -6.19 4.41
C SER A 31 6.49 -6.24 2.90
N VAL A 32 5.64 -5.50 2.20
CA VAL A 32 5.82 -5.15 0.79
C VAL A 32 6.62 -3.85 0.75
N ALA A 33 7.56 -3.76 -0.18
CA ALA A 33 8.34 -2.54 -0.42
C ALA A 33 8.01 -2.01 -1.82
N GLY A 34 8.23 -0.72 -2.02
CA GLY A 34 8.09 -0.06 -3.31
C GLY A 34 8.70 1.32 -3.25
N THR A 35 8.61 2.07 -4.33
CA THR A 35 9.25 3.36 -4.55
C THR A 35 8.40 4.15 -5.51
N LEU A 36 7.93 5.32 -5.07
CA LEU A 36 7.35 6.30 -5.98
C LEU A 36 8.49 7.01 -6.72
N ALA A 37 8.86 6.51 -7.89
CA ALA A 37 10.05 6.90 -8.62
C ALA A 37 9.92 8.30 -9.26
N PRO A 38 10.97 9.14 -9.19
CA PRO A 38 10.97 10.41 -9.89
C PRO A 38 11.22 10.19 -11.39
N TYR A 39 10.60 11.01 -12.23
CA TYR A 39 10.90 11.11 -13.67
C TYR A 39 10.70 9.80 -14.47
N GLN A 40 9.65 9.05 -14.17
CA GLN A 40 9.14 7.98 -15.04
C GLN A 40 8.01 8.50 -15.95
N ASP A 41 7.75 7.79 -17.06
CA ASP A 41 6.63 8.08 -17.97
C ASP A 41 5.77 6.81 -18.10
N PRO A 42 4.54 6.79 -17.54
CA PRO A 42 3.90 7.88 -16.81
C PRO A 42 4.56 8.18 -15.45
N GLU A 43 4.29 9.36 -14.87
CA GLU A 43 4.80 9.72 -13.55
C GLU A 43 4.29 8.76 -12.48
N ASP A 44 5.21 8.23 -11.69
CA ASP A 44 4.91 7.26 -10.63
C ASP A 44 4.55 7.99 -9.31
N GLY A 45 3.30 8.42 -9.25
CA GLY A 45 2.69 9.01 -8.05
C GLY A 45 1.74 8.06 -7.32
N VAL A 46 1.45 6.90 -7.91
CA VAL A 46 0.51 5.90 -7.41
C VAL A 46 0.99 4.51 -7.77
N ASP A 47 1.05 3.65 -6.76
CA ASP A 47 1.27 2.22 -6.88
C ASP A 47 0.05 1.45 -6.38
N CYS A 48 -0.52 0.61 -7.24
CA CYS A 48 -1.67 -0.24 -6.94
C CYS A 48 -1.25 -1.69 -6.69
N TRP A 49 -1.68 -2.25 -5.56
CA TRP A 49 -1.37 -3.62 -5.16
C TRP A 49 -2.65 -4.42 -4.97
N VAL A 50 -2.62 -5.71 -5.30
CA VAL A 50 -3.80 -6.59 -5.18
C VAL A 50 -3.48 -7.92 -4.51
N ASN A 51 -4.40 -8.41 -3.69
CA ASN A 51 -4.37 -9.78 -3.19
C ASN A 51 -5.76 -10.42 -3.26
N GLY A 52 -5.86 -11.58 -3.92
CA GLY A 52 -7.11 -12.32 -4.10
C GLY A 52 -7.38 -13.42 -3.07
N THR A 53 -6.45 -13.70 -2.16
CA THR A 53 -6.51 -14.88 -1.26
C THR A 53 -7.00 -14.54 0.15
N ALA A 54 -7.19 -13.25 0.46
CA ALA A 54 -7.55 -12.77 1.79
C ALA A 54 -9.07 -12.71 2.09
N THR A 55 -9.95 -13.28 1.25
CA THR A 55 -11.42 -13.24 1.41
C THR A 55 -11.87 -13.64 2.82
N GLY A 56 -12.76 -12.86 3.43
CA GLY A 56 -13.33 -13.14 4.76
C GLY A 56 -12.35 -12.98 5.92
N SER A 57 -11.14 -12.48 5.68
CA SER A 57 -10.11 -12.30 6.72
C SER A 57 -10.25 -10.96 7.43
N ASP A 58 -9.81 -10.89 8.70
CA ASP A 58 -9.63 -9.64 9.43
C ASP A 58 -8.24 -9.07 9.12
N LEU A 59 -8.21 -7.96 8.40
CA LEU A 59 -7.03 -7.31 7.85
C LEU A 59 -6.74 -5.99 8.54
N LYS A 60 -5.45 -5.67 8.70
CA LYS A 60 -5.01 -4.37 9.20
C LYS A 60 -3.85 -3.82 8.39
N LEU A 61 -3.99 -2.58 7.92
CA LEU A 61 -2.99 -1.89 7.12
C LEU A 61 -2.00 -1.15 8.01
N TYR A 62 -0.73 -1.19 7.62
CA TYR A 62 0.36 -0.40 8.18
C TYR A 62 1.24 0.17 7.08
N LEU A 63 1.81 1.35 7.33
CA LEU A 63 2.81 1.99 6.49
C LEU A 63 4.08 2.20 7.32
N ASN A 64 5.25 2.05 6.71
CA ASN A 64 6.53 2.22 7.39
C ASN A 64 6.86 3.70 7.64
N SER A 65 7.78 3.95 8.58
CA SER A 65 8.15 5.32 8.95
C SER A 65 8.81 6.12 7.81
N VAL A 66 9.45 5.44 6.86
CA VAL A 66 10.07 6.08 5.69
C VAL A 66 9.00 6.72 4.81
N GLY A 67 7.95 5.97 4.45
CA GLY A 67 6.83 6.50 3.66
C GLY A 67 6.04 7.57 4.43
N TYR A 68 5.73 7.29 5.70
CA TYR A 68 5.03 8.24 6.57
C TYR A 68 5.70 9.62 6.68
N ASN A 69 7.03 9.67 6.75
CA ASN A 69 7.75 10.94 6.89
C ASN A 69 7.84 11.75 5.60
N LYS A 70 7.43 11.17 4.48
CA LYS A 70 7.39 11.83 3.18
C LYS A 70 5.96 12.17 2.74
N CYS A 71 4.99 12.06 3.64
CA CYS A 71 3.56 12.27 3.35
C CYS A 71 3.00 11.27 2.32
N ILE A 72 3.60 10.07 2.22
CA ILE A 72 3.02 8.98 1.43
C ILE A 72 1.79 8.45 2.19
N LYS A 73 0.73 8.20 1.45
CA LYS A 73 -0.55 7.68 1.94
C LYS A 73 -0.71 6.24 1.45
N ALA A 74 -1.12 5.35 2.36
CA ALA A 74 -1.56 4.01 2.03
C ALA A 74 -3.06 3.86 2.29
N GLU A 75 -3.82 3.39 1.31
CA GLU A 75 -5.25 3.16 1.39
C GLU A 75 -5.56 1.70 1.03
N MET A 76 -6.42 1.05 1.81
CA MET A 76 -6.85 -0.33 1.56
C MET A 76 -8.33 -0.33 1.22
N PHE A 77 -8.70 -1.03 0.15
CA PHE A 77 -10.05 -1.11 -0.38
C PHE A 77 -10.51 -2.55 -0.56
N ASN A 78 -11.82 -2.77 -0.52
CA ASN A 78 -12.43 -4.01 -1.01
C ASN A 78 -12.69 -3.94 -2.52
N ASP A 79 -13.02 -5.08 -3.13
CA ASP A 79 -13.29 -5.22 -4.58
C ASP A 79 -14.40 -4.30 -5.12
N ASN A 80 -15.32 -3.86 -4.26
CA ASN A 80 -16.39 -2.92 -4.66
C ASN A 80 -15.94 -1.45 -4.72
N GLY A 81 -14.66 -1.13 -4.50
CA GLY A 81 -14.20 0.26 -4.42
C GLY A 81 -14.35 0.89 -3.02
N GLY A 82 -14.82 0.14 -2.03
CA GLY A 82 -15.09 0.65 -0.69
C GLY A 82 -13.81 0.79 0.13
N LEU A 83 -13.49 2.02 0.56
CA LEU A 83 -12.36 2.28 1.45
C LEU A 83 -12.56 1.55 2.79
N MET A 84 -11.57 0.74 3.16
CA MET A 84 -11.53 0.01 4.43
C MET A 84 -10.67 0.75 5.45
N GLN A 85 -9.45 1.13 5.08
CA GLN A 85 -8.48 1.75 5.99
C GLN A 85 -7.59 2.75 5.23
N ARG A 86 -7.16 3.80 5.91
CA ARG A 86 -6.16 4.76 5.45
C ARG A 86 -5.09 4.95 6.50
N VAL A 87 -3.86 5.05 6.05
CA VAL A 87 -2.68 5.24 6.89
C VAL A 87 -1.83 6.34 6.26
N HIS A 88 -1.73 7.50 6.90
CA HIS A 88 -1.09 8.70 6.36
C HIS A 88 -0.67 9.69 7.47
N LYS A 89 0.31 10.54 7.19
CA LYS A 89 0.71 11.66 8.06
C LYS A 89 0.89 12.91 7.21
N ASN A 90 0.18 13.96 7.60
CA ASN A 90 0.20 15.25 6.95
C ASN A 90 1.59 15.92 7.07
N PRO A 91 1.86 16.95 6.24
CA PRO A 91 3.13 17.69 6.28
C PRO A 91 3.42 18.35 7.64
N ASP A 92 2.39 18.71 8.40
CA ASP A 92 2.53 19.27 9.76
C ASP A 92 2.84 18.20 10.84
N GLY A 93 2.91 16.93 10.41
CA GLY A 93 3.18 15.78 11.24
C GLY A 93 1.96 15.15 11.91
N THR A 94 0.76 15.67 11.67
CA THR A 94 -0.48 15.10 12.21
C THR A 94 -0.86 13.81 11.46
N PRO A 95 -1.25 12.74 12.16
CA PRO A 95 -1.73 11.52 11.50
C PRO A 95 -3.13 11.72 10.91
N ASP A 96 -3.35 11.23 9.69
CA ASP A 96 -4.64 11.14 9.00
C ASP A 96 -5.03 9.66 8.79
N ASN A 97 -5.05 8.92 9.90
CA ASN A 97 -5.39 7.49 9.87
C ASN A 97 -6.90 7.31 9.98
N LEU A 98 -7.47 6.54 9.06
CA LEU A 98 -8.88 6.20 9.04
C LEU A 98 -9.06 4.67 9.10
N PHE A 99 -10.02 4.22 9.90
CA PHE A 99 -10.33 2.79 10.03
C PHE A 99 -11.84 2.60 9.98
N ILE A 100 -12.34 2.11 8.84
CA ILE A 100 -13.77 1.90 8.57
C ILE A 100 -14.12 0.44 8.78
N ALA A 101 -13.35 -0.47 8.19
CA ALA A 101 -13.58 -1.90 8.24
C ALA A 101 -12.27 -2.68 8.26
N SER A 102 -12.31 -3.87 8.84
CA SER A 102 -11.18 -4.80 8.83
C SER A 102 -11.51 -6.15 8.23
N ILE A 103 -12.77 -6.56 8.22
CA ILE A 103 -13.20 -7.80 7.57
C ILE A 103 -13.32 -7.56 6.06
N LEU A 104 -12.54 -8.30 5.26
CA LEU A 104 -12.62 -8.23 3.80
C LEU A 104 -13.87 -8.97 3.28
N ASN A 105 -14.81 -8.20 2.74
CA ASN A 105 -15.99 -8.72 2.07
C ASN A 105 -16.57 -7.66 1.10
N PRO A 106 -16.58 -7.89 -0.24
CA PRO A 106 -16.02 -9.01 -1.00
C PRO A 106 -14.50 -8.90 -1.23
N SER A 107 -13.92 -9.87 -1.96
CA SER A 107 -12.51 -9.99 -2.37
C SER A 107 -12.37 -9.81 -3.89
N PRO A 108 -11.22 -9.40 -4.44
CA PRO A 108 -9.91 -9.09 -3.82
C PRO A 108 -9.85 -7.90 -2.85
N VAL A 109 -8.72 -7.79 -2.14
CA VAL A 109 -8.30 -6.55 -1.46
C VAL A 109 -7.32 -5.80 -2.34
N HIS A 110 -7.50 -4.49 -2.44
CA HIS A 110 -6.58 -3.57 -3.10
C HIS A 110 -5.89 -2.69 -2.07
N VAL A 111 -4.62 -2.35 -2.33
CA VAL A 111 -3.87 -1.35 -1.56
C VAL A 111 -3.29 -0.35 -2.54
N ASP A 112 -3.68 0.91 -2.40
CA ASP A 112 -3.12 2.01 -3.17
C ASP A 112 -2.11 2.75 -2.29
N ILE A 113 -0.91 2.93 -2.81
CA ILE A 113 0.13 3.78 -2.22
C ILE A 113 0.23 5.02 -3.10
N SER A 114 0.02 6.20 -2.53
CA SER A 114 0.04 7.45 -3.28
C SER A 114 0.88 8.52 -2.60
N GLY A 115 1.50 9.36 -3.40
CA GLY A 115 2.35 10.46 -2.97
C GLY A 115 2.69 11.38 -4.13
N THR A 116 3.67 12.25 -3.93
CA THR A 116 4.29 13.02 -5.02
C THR A 116 5.28 12.12 -5.75
N PRO A 117 5.32 12.13 -7.09
CA PRO A 117 6.37 11.42 -7.82
C PRO A 117 7.76 11.81 -7.33
N GLY A 118 8.57 10.81 -6.99
CA GLY A 118 9.89 11.04 -6.38
C GLY A 118 9.91 11.08 -4.86
N ASP A 119 8.78 10.91 -4.18
CA ASP A 119 8.76 10.63 -2.74
C ASP A 119 9.51 9.32 -2.42
N GLY A 120 9.85 8.50 -3.41
CA GLY A 120 10.84 7.44 -3.30
C GLY A 120 10.35 6.29 -2.42
N SER A 121 11.28 5.59 -1.78
CA SER A 121 10.94 4.28 -1.18
C SER A 121 9.96 4.37 -0.02
N TYR A 122 9.05 3.40 0.02
CA TYR A 122 8.08 3.12 1.07
C TYR A 122 8.04 1.62 1.37
N GLY A 123 7.25 1.26 2.38
CA GLY A 123 6.88 -0.13 2.61
C GLY A 123 5.60 -0.21 3.43
N PHE A 124 4.73 -1.14 3.08
CA PHE A 124 3.46 -1.35 3.77
C PHE A 124 3.31 -2.81 4.20
N ILE A 125 2.39 -3.05 5.13
CA ILE A 125 2.04 -4.39 5.62
C ILE A 125 0.53 -4.48 5.66
N VAL A 126 -0.02 -5.56 5.10
CA VAL A 126 -1.39 -6.00 5.39
C VAL A 126 -1.32 -7.20 6.31
N TYR A 127 -1.62 -7.00 7.57
CA TYR A 127 -1.61 -8.05 8.58
C TYR A 127 -2.95 -8.77 8.61
N LYS A 128 -2.93 -10.08 8.38
CA LYS A 128 -4.08 -10.98 8.56
C LYS A 128 -4.07 -11.56 9.97
N LYS A 129 -5.12 -11.27 10.76
CA LYS A 129 -5.33 -11.84 12.09
C LYS A 129 -5.79 -13.30 12.04
#